data_AF-A0A7S3M2Q2-F1
#
_entry.id   AF-A0A7S3M2Q2-F1
#
_cell.length_a   1.000
_cell.length_b   1.000
_cell.length_c   1.000
_cell.angle_alpha   90.00
_cell.angle_beta   90.00
_cell.angle_gamma   90.00
#
_symmetry.space_group_name_H-M   'P 1'
#
loop_
_entity.id
_entity.type
_entity.pdbx_description
1 polymer ?
#
loop_
_entity_poly.entity_id
_entity_poly.type
_entity_poly.pdbx_seq_one_letter_code
_entity_poly.pdbx_strand_id
1 'polypeptide(L)'
;MTVDHLINVFLLLMRDDTPEVRLKLISTLGELSSVVGIDVLSQSLLPSIKDLGKDRQWRIRLAVIECMPVLAQYLGEVAFTKELSHLFGVWLVDPVFSVRDAAAANFKRLAEVL
;
A
#
# COMPACT_ATOMS: atom_id res chain seq x y z
N MET A 1 19.82 2.23 -14.11
CA MET A 1 19.85 0.95 -14.85
C MET A 1 19.42 -0.26 -14.01
N THR A 2 20.01 -0.54 -12.84
CA THR A 2 19.61 -1.70 -12.02
C THR A 2 18.35 -1.46 -11.19
N VAL A 3 18.22 -0.28 -10.59
CA VAL A 3 17.05 0.10 -9.77
C VAL A 3 15.79 0.25 -10.64
N ASP A 4 15.90 0.88 -11.81
CA ASP A 4 14.78 1.02 -12.75
C ASP A 4 14.25 -0.34 -13.22
N HIS A 5 15.15 -1.30 -13.48
CA HIS A 5 14.76 -2.65 -13.86
C HIS A 5 14.04 -3.37 -12.71
N LEU A 6 14.54 -3.24 -11.47
CA LEU A 6 13.90 -3.79 -10.29
C LEU A 6 12.49 -3.22 -10.09
N ILE A 7 12.31 -1.90 -10.23
CA ILE A 7 11.01 -1.24 -10.11
C ILE A 7 10.04 -1.79 -11.16
N ASN A 8 10.48 -1.92 -12.42
CA ASN A 8 9.63 -2.45 -13.48
C ASN A 8 9.18 -3.89 -13.20
N VAL A 9 10.07 -4.74 -12.67
CA VAL A 9 9.72 -6.09 -12.25
C VAL A 9 8.70 -6.06 -11.11
N PHE A 10 8.88 -5.21 -10.10
CA PHE A 10 7.91 -5.05 -9.02
C PHE A 10 6.54 -4.60 -9.53
N LEU A 11 6.50 -3.59 -10.41
CA LEU A 11 5.26 -3.08 -11.01
C LEU A 11 4.53 -4.15 -11.83
N LEU A 12 5.28 -4.98 -12.56
CA LEU A 12 4.71 -6.12 -13.29
C LEU A 12 4.07 -7.11 -12.31
N LEU A 13 4.81 -7.52 -11.28
CA LEU A 13 4.34 -8.52 -10.33
C LEU A 13 3.17 -7.99 -9.46
N MET A 14 3.09 -6.68 -9.19
CA MET A 14 1.94 -6.07 -8.50
C MET A 14 0.64 -6.19 -9.30
N ARG A 15 0.74 -6.48 -10.59
CA ARG A 15 -0.40 -6.70 -11.49
C ARG A 15 -0.54 -8.16 -11.92
N ASP A 16 0.21 -9.07 -11.30
CA ASP A 16 0.14 -10.50 -11.59
C ASP A 16 -1.29 -11.02 -11.33
N ASP A 17 -1.76 -11.95 -12.17
CA ASP A 17 -3.10 -12.51 -12.04
C ASP A 17 -3.27 -13.32 -10.73
N THR A 18 -2.17 -13.90 -10.26
CA THR A 18 -2.10 -14.75 -9.07
C THR A 18 -2.14 -13.90 -7.80
N PRO A 19 -3.21 -13.98 -6.98
CA PRO A 19 -3.32 -13.19 -5.75
C PRO A 19 -2.16 -13.39 -4.78
N GLU A 20 -1.64 -14.61 -4.68
CA GLU A 20 -0.54 -14.97 -3.78
C GLU A 20 0.75 -14.23 -4.14
N VAL A 21 1.00 -13.99 -5.43
CA VAL A 21 2.14 -13.20 -5.91
C VAL A 21 1.97 -11.74 -5.48
N ARG A 22 0.80 -11.14 -5.72
CA ARG A 22 0.51 -9.76 -5.31
C ARG A 22 0.62 -9.59 -3.79
N LEU A 23 0.10 -10.55 -3.02
CA LEU A 23 0.15 -10.54 -1.56
C LEU A 23 1.60 -10.62 -1.04
N LYS A 24 2.41 -11.50 -1.63
CA LYS A 24 3.82 -11.62 -1.28
C LYS A 24 4.56 -10.30 -1.52
N LEU A 25 4.28 -9.60 -2.62
CA LEU A 25 4.91 -8.32 -2.90
C LEU A 25 4.56 -7.23 -1.90
N ILE A 26 3.28 -7.13 -1.51
CA ILE A 26 2.85 -6.14 -0.52
C ILE A 26 3.60 -6.36 0.79
N SER A 27 3.77 -7.62 1.21
CA SER A 27 4.54 -7.93 2.43
C SER A 27 6.02 -7.53 2.34
N THR A 28 6.60 -7.50 1.13
CA THR A 28 8.00 -7.10 0.88
C THR A 28 8.16 -5.61 0.56
N LEU A 29 7.06 -4.87 0.42
CA LEU A 29 7.08 -3.48 -0.02
C LEU A 29 7.85 -2.57 0.97
N GLY A 30 7.75 -2.85 2.27
CA GLY A 30 8.50 -2.10 3.29
C GLY A 30 10.02 -2.23 3.13
N GLU A 31 10.51 -3.41 2.75
CA GLU A 31 11.93 -3.64 2.47
C GLU A 31 12.36 -2.90 1.20
N LEU A 32 11.56 -3.00 0.13
CA LEU A 32 11.85 -2.29 -1.13
C LEU A 32 11.90 -0.76 -0.92
N SER A 33 10.96 -0.22 -0.12
CA SER A 33 10.85 1.21 0.19
C SER A 33 12.15 1.78 0.77
N SER A 34 12.85 0.97 1.58
CA SER A 34 14.14 1.34 2.17
C SER A 34 15.30 1.41 1.16
N VAL A 35 15.18 0.69 0.03
CA VAL A 35 16.23 0.58 -1.00
C VAL A 35 16.05 1.62 -2.11
N VAL A 36 14.80 1.88 -2.54
CA VAL A 36 14.53 2.74 -3.71
C VAL A 36 14.40 4.23 -3.38
N GLY A 37 14.21 4.57 -2.10
CA GLY A 37 14.02 5.95 -1.66
C GLY A 37 12.61 6.49 -1.90
N ILE A 38 12.30 7.62 -1.25
CA ILE A 38 10.96 8.21 -1.20
C ILE A 38 10.44 8.72 -2.56
N ASP A 39 11.32 9.25 -3.40
CA ASP A 39 10.94 9.83 -4.70
C ASP A 39 10.39 8.76 -5.65
N VAL A 40 11.12 7.66 -5.78
CA VAL A 40 10.71 6.51 -6.59
C VAL A 40 9.45 5.87 -6.06
N LEU A 41 9.37 5.70 -4.73
CA LEU A 41 8.19 5.13 -4.09
C LEU A 41 6.94 5.97 -4.40
N SER A 42 7.04 7.28 -4.24
CA SER A 42 5.94 8.22 -4.48
C SER A 42 5.51 8.28 -5.95
N GLN A 43 6.48 8.31 -6.87
CA GLN A 43 6.20 8.51 -8.29
C GLN A 43 5.80 7.22 -9.03
N SER A 44 6.45 6.09 -8.69
CA SER A 44 6.30 4.85 -9.46
C SER A 44 5.44 3.81 -8.76
N LEU A 45 5.65 3.59 -7.46
CA LEU A 45 5.01 2.48 -6.74
C LEU A 45 3.63 2.87 -6.17
N LEU A 46 3.48 4.10 -5.71
CA LEU A 46 2.28 4.58 -5.04
C LEU A 46 0.99 4.41 -5.87
N PRO A 47 0.96 4.69 -7.19
CA PRO A 47 -0.22 4.42 -8.02
C PRO A 47 -0.64 2.94 -7.96
N SER A 48 0.31 2.02 -8.08
CA SER A 48 0.05 0.58 -8.02
C SER A 48 -0.40 0.13 -6.62
N ILE A 49 0.11 0.75 -5.55
CA ILE A 49 -0.36 0.49 -4.18
C ILE A 49 -1.82 0.93 -4.01
N LYS A 50 -2.20 2.09 -4.57
CA LYS A 50 -3.59 2.58 -4.54
C LYS A 50 -4.53 1.63 -5.28
N ASP A 51 -4.08 1.07 -6.40
CA ASP A 51 -4.85 0.08 -7.16
C ASP A 51 -5.03 -1.22 -6.36
N LEU A 52 -3.97 -1.72 -5.70
CA LEU A 52 -4.06 -2.88 -4.81
C LEU A 52 -4.98 -2.64 -3.61
N GLY A 53 -5.06 -1.40 -3.12
CA GLY A 53 -6.02 -0.99 -2.09
C GLY A 53 -7.48 -1.18 -2.50
N LYS A 54 -7.76 -1.31 -3.79
CA LYS A 54 -9.09 -1.53 -4.38
C LYS A 54 -9.21 -2.90 -5.07
N ASP A 55 -8.26 -3.82 -4.83
CA ASP A 55 -8.21 -5.13 -5.48
C ASP A 55 -9.50 -5.93 -5.22
N ARG A 56 -9.91 -6.73 -6.21
CA ARG A 56 -11.06 -7.64 -6.12
C ARG A 56 -10.96 -8.61 -4.93
N GLN A 57 -9.75 -9.05 -4.61
CA GLN A 57 -9.49 -9.98 -3.52
C GLN A 57 -9.31 -9.23 -2.20
N TRP A 58 -10.23 -9.44 -1.26
CA TRP A 58 -10.26 -8.69 0.00
C TRP A 58 -8.99 -8.85 0.85
N ARG A 59 -8.31 -10.00 0.75
CA ARG A 59 -7.03 -10.23 1.45
C ARG A 59 -5.91 -9.32 0.96
N ILE A 60 -5.94 -8.93 -0.32
CA ILE A 60 -5.00 -7.96 -0.88
C ILE A 60 -5.27 -6.57 -0.29
N ARG A 61 -6.55 -6.16 -0.26
CA ARG A 61 -6.95 -4.89 0.36
C ARG A 61 -6.54 -4.84 1.84
N LEU A 62 -6.75 -5.94 2.57
CA LEU A 62 -6.32 -6.09 3.95
C LEU A 62 -4.80 -5.89 4.12
N ALA A 63 -4.00 -6.58 3.30
CA ALA A 63 -2.54 -6.45 3.35
C ALA A 63 -2.07 -5.01 3.05
N VAL A 64 -2.74 -4.32 2.12
CA VAL A 64 -2.45 -2.91 1.83
C VAL A 64 -2.77 -2.01 3.03
N ILE A 65 -3.91 -2.21 3.69
CA ILE A 65 -4.27 -1.49 4.92
C ILE A 65 -3.18 -1.68 5.98
N GLU A 66 -2.76 -2.92 6.22
CA GLU A 66 -1.74 -3.24 7.23
C GLU A 66 -0.37 -2.59 6.93
N CYS A 67 -0.07 -2.33 5.65
CA CYS A 67 1.15 -1.66 5.21
C CYS A 67 1.11 -0.12 5.38
N MET A 68 -0.07 0.48 5.57
CA MET A 68 -0.23 1.95 5.62
C MET A 68 0.65 2.67 6.65
N PRO A 69 0.84 2.18 7.90
CA PRO A 69 1.69 2.86 8.88
C PRO A 69 3.15 2.94 8.43
N VAL A 70 3.64 1.90 7.76
CA VAL A 70 5.00 1.88 7.20
C VAL A 70 5.10 2.91 6.07
N LEU A 71 4.11 2.96 5.17
CA LEU A 71 4.08 3.95 4.10
C LEU A 71 3.98 5.39 4.63
N ALA A 72 3.23 5.62 5.71
CA ALA A 72 3.14 6.92 6.37
C ALA A 72 4.50 7.39 6.90
N GLN A 73 5.27 6.50 7.53
CA GLN A 73 6.61 6.79 8.01
C GLN A 73 7.57 7.17 6.87
N TYR A 74 7.47 6.50 5.72
CA TYR A 74 8.34 6.80 4.57
C TYR A 74 7.92 8.05 3.81
N LEU A 75 6.62 8.29 3.61
CA LEU A 75 6.11 9.42 2.84
C LEU A 75 6.08 10.73 3.63
N GLY A 76 5.94 10.64 4.95
CA GLY A 76 5.65 11.78 5.81
C GLY A 76 4.18 12.21 5.73
N GLU A 77 3.72 12.94 6.75
CA GLU A 77 2.31 13.28 6.98
C GLU A 77 1.64 13.96 5.79
N VAL A 78 2.26 15.01 5.25
CA VAL A 78 1.67 15.84 4.18
C VAL A 78 1.46 15.03 2.90
N ALA A 79 2.48 14.30 2.45
CA ALA A 79 2.39 13.50 1.23
C ALA A 79 1.46 12.29 1.43
N PHE A 80 1.56 11.60 2.56
CA PHE A 80 0.69 10.48 2.88
C PHE A 80 -0.79 10.88 2.88
N THR A 81 -1.12 11.95 3.60
CA THR A 81 -2.51 12.43 3.71
C THR A 81 -3.05 12.87 2.37
N LYS A 82 -2.26 13.61 1.57
CA LYS A 82 -2.66 14.03 0.23
C LYS A 82 -2.94 12.84 -0.68
N GLU A 83 -2.08 11.83 -0.64
CA GLU A 83 -2.11 10.76 -1.63
C GLU A 83 -3.05 9.61 -1.27
N LEU A 84 -3.21 9.29 0.02
CA LEU A 84 -3.85 8.05 0.47
C LEU A 84 -5.12 8.26 1.33
N SER A 85 -5.43 9.50 1.75
CA SER A 85 -6.63 9.80 2.56
C SER A 85 -7.94 9.26 1.97
N HIS A 86 -8.08 9.34 0.64
CA HIS A 86 -9.27 8.87 -0.08
C HIS A 86 -9.52 7.36 0.05
N LEU A 87 -8.49 6.55 0.30
CA LEU A 87 -8.65 5.09 0.44
C LEU A 87 -9.31 4.71 1.77
N PHE A 88 -9.10 5.47 2.85
CA PHE A 88 -9.72 5.18 4.14
C PHE A 88 -11.24 5.22 4.06
N GLY A 89 -11.80 6.20 3.35
CA GLY A 89 -13.23 6.28 3.11
C GLY A 89 -13.78 5.05 2.41
N VAL A 90 -13.04 4.51 1.43
CA VAL A 90 -13.41 3.28 0.71
C VAL A 90 -13.35 2.06 1.62
N TRP A 91 -12.30 1.93 2.44
CA TRP A 91 -12.12 0.76 3.30
C TRP A 91 -13.07 0.71 4.49
N LEU A 92 -13.44 1.86 5.05
CA LEU A 92 -14.39 1.93 6.17
C LEU A 92 -15.80 1.47 5.77
N VAL A 93 -16.14 1.53 4.48
CA VAL A 93 -17.42 1.05 3.91
C VAL A 93 -17.27 -0.22 3.08
N ASP A 94 -16.13 -0.92 3.18
CA ASP A 94 -15.87 -2.13 2.43
C ASP A 94 -16.94 -3.21 2.70
N PRO A 95 -17.40 -3.99 1.71
CA PRO A 95 -18.39 -5.04 1.94
C PRO A 95 -17.92 -6.11 2.94
N VAL A 96 -16.62 -6.34 3.07
CA VAL A 96 -16.04 -7.37 3.95
C VAL A 96 -15.76 -6.80 5.34
N PHE A 97 -16.34 -7.43 6.37
CA PHE A 97 -16.18 -7.02 7.77
C PHE A 97 -14.71 -6.89 8.20
N SER A 98 -13.88 -7.90 7.91
CA SER A 98 -12.47 -7.89 8.31
C SER A 98 -11.67 -6.74 7.69
N VAL A 99 -12.05 -6.27 6.49
CA VAL A 99 -11.41 -5.10 5.88
C VAL A 99 -11.81 -3.83 6.62
N ARG A 100 -13.10 -3.67 6.97
CA ARG A 100 -13.59 -2.53 7.75
C ARG A 100 -12.95 -2.46 9.15
N ASP A 101 -12.88 -3.61 9.83
CA ASP A 101 -12.28 -3.71 11.17
C ASP A 101 -10.79 -3.34 11.14
N ALA A 102 -10.05 -3.89 10.17
CA ALA A 102 -8.65 -3.52 9.98
C ALA A 102 -8.47 -2.05 9.63
N ALA A 103 -9.33 -1.47 8.78
CA ALA A 103 -9.28 -0.06 8.42
C ALA A 103 -9.49 0.85 9.65
N ALA A 104 -10.48 0.54 10.49
CA ALA A 104 -10.73 1.29 11.73
C ALA A 104 -9.55 1.19 12.70
N ALA A 105 -9.02 -0.02 12.90
CA ALA A 105 -7.86 -0.25 13.76
C ALA A 105 -6.59 0.44 13.22
N ASN A 106 -6.42 0.48 11.91
CA ASN A 106 -5.29 1.12 11.25
C ASN A 106 -5.37 2.64 11.33
N PHE A 107 -6.56 3.22 11.15
CA PHE A 107 -6.78 4.65 11.28
C PHE A 107 -6.40 5.16 12.67
N LYS A 108 -6.75 4.41 13.72
CA LYS A 108 -6.32 4.71 15.09
C LYS A 108 -4.78 4.76 15.20
N ARG A 109 -4.08 3.76 14.65
CA ARG A 109 -2.61 3.71 14.68
C ARG A 109 -1.98 4.86 13.90
N LEU A 110 -2.54 5.21 12.75
CA LEU A 110 -2.04 6.34 11.96
C LEU A 110 -2.19 7.67 12.67
N ALA A 111 -3.31 7.88 13.39
CA ALA A 111 -3.50 9.08 14.21
C ALA A 111 -2.52 9.21 15.40
N GLU A 112 -1.80 8.14 15.75
CA GLU A 112 -0.74 8.15 16.77
C GLU A 112 0.66 8.40 16.16
N VAL A 113 0.82 8.21 14.85
CA VAL A 113 2.11 8.24 14.14
C VAL A 113 2.26 9.48 13.25
N LEU A 114 1.14 10.02 12.77
CA LEU A 114 1.02 11.29 12.05
C LEU A 114 0.75 12.41 13.06
#